data_AF-A0A699JXX0-F1
#
_entry.id   AF-A0A699JXX0-F1
#
_cell.length_a   1.000
_cell.length_b   1.000
_cell.length_c   1.000
_cell.angle_alpha   90.00
_cell.angle_beta   90.00
_cell.angle_gamma   90.00
#
_symmetry.space_group_name_H-M   'P 1'
#
loop_
_entity.id
_entity.type
_entity.pdbx_description
1 polymer ?
#
loop_
_entity_poly.entity_id
_entity_poly.type
_entity_poly.pdbx_seq_one_letter_code
_entity_poly.pdbx_strand_id
1 'polypeptide(L)'
;MDFFSKLPKSSQGYDTIWVIVDRLTKSAIFTSIKETDPMDKLARIYLKEVVTRHGIPISIISDRDPRFASNFWRSLQNALVEFSYNNSYQASIKAAPFEALYGQKCRSPICWTKVGKAQILGPELIQETTEKIVQIKQRMKAACDRQKSYADLKCKPMEFQVGDKVMLKVSPWKGVVRFGKQGKLNPRYVGPFKVLERIGDVAYKLDLPKELSRVHNTFHVSNLKKCHADEPLAVPLDGLHFDDKLHFVEEPVEIMDHEVKRLKQSRIPLVMVRWNSKRGHEFTWEREDQFRKKYPHLFARTAST
;
A
#
# COMPACT_ATOMS: atom_id res chain seq x y z
N MET A 1 9.12 -7.27 -0.54
CA MET A 1 9.84 -6.25 0.22
C MET A 1 8.82 -5.36 0.88
N ASP A 2 9.08 -4.96 2.11
CA ASP A 2 8.13 -4.19 2.92
C ASP A 2 8.88 -3.31 3.94
N PHE A 3 8.22 -2.29 4.48
CA PHE A 3 8.78 -1.37 5.45
C PHE A 3 8.00 -1.41 6.76
N PHE A 4 8.73 -1.57 7.87
CA PHE A 4 8.21 -1.35 9.20
C PHE A 4 8.57 0.05 9.68
N SER A 5 7.67 1.02 9.45
CA SER A 5 7.88 2.46 9.72
C SER A 5 7.39 2.91 11.11
N LYS A 6 7.70 4.17 11.48
CA LYS A 6 7.23 4.84 12.71
C LYS A 6 7.73 4.19 14.00
N LEU A 7 8.94 3.64 13.95
CA LEU A 7 9.64 3.15 15.14
C LEU A 7 10.20 4.32 15.96
N PRO A 8 10.45 4.11 17.26
CA PRO A 8 11.28 5.02 18.04
C PRO A 8 12.62 5.27 17.34
N LYS A 9 13.02 6.54 17.26
CA LYS A 9 14.28 6.92 16.60
C LYS A 9 15.46 6.31 17.34
N SER A 10 16.34 5.63 16.60
CA SER A 10 17.63 5.19 17.14
C SER A 10 18.56 6.38 17.43
N SER A 11 19.67 6.14 18.12
CA SER A 11 20.72 7.16 18.34
C SER A 11 21.29 7.75 17.04
N GLN A 12 21.24 6.99 15.94
CA GLN A 12 21.65 7.42 14.60
C GLN A 12 20.49 8.05 13.78
N GLY A 13 19.30 8.13 14.38
CA GLY A 13 18.11 8.74 13.82
C GLY A 13 17.35 7.87 12.81
N TYR A 14 17.53 6.55 12.83
CA TYR A 14 16.72 5.62 12.02
C TYR A 14 15.38 5.36 12.70
N ASP A 15 14.30 5.34 11.92
CA ASP A 15 12.92 5.19 12.38
C ASP A 15 12.12 4.13 11.60
N THR A 16 12.77 3.44 10.66
CA THR A 16 12.14 2.46 9.79
C THR A 16 13.07 1.27 9.56
N ILE A 17 12.51 0.06 9.55
CA ILE A 17 13.22 -1.16 9.13
C ILE A 17 12.70 -1.58 7.77
N TRP A 18 13.60 -1.67 6.79
CA TRP A 18 13.32 -2.28 5.49
C TRP A 18 13.56 -3.78 5.56
N VAL A 19 12.52 -4.55 5.21
CA VAL A 19 12.53 -6.01 5.22
C VAL A 19 12.52 -6.54 3.78
N ILE A 20 13.53 -7.34 3.46
CA ILE A 20 13.70 -7.97 2.14
C ILE A 20 13.79 -9.47 2.36
N VAL A 21 12.83 -10.21 1.82
CA VAL A 21 12.72 -11.67 2.05
C VAL A 21 12.89 -12.40 0.74
N ASP A 22 13.81 -13.37 0.71
CA ASP A 22 13.91 -14.31 -0.40
C ASP A 22 12.69 -15.24 -0.43
N ARG A 23 12.08 -15.37 -1.61
CA ARG A 23 10.82 -16.11 -1.73
C ARG A 23 11.00 -17.62 -1.58
N LEU A 24 12.16 -18.14 -1.96
CA LEU A 24 12.45 -19.58 -1.93
C LEU A 24 12.82 -20.04 -0.52
N THR A 25 13.86 -19.44 0.06
CA THR A 25 14.44 -19.86 1.34
C THR A 25 13.78 -19.22 2.55
N LYS A 26 12.99 -18.14 2.35
CA LYS A 26 12.44 -17.29 3.41
C LYS A 26 13.50 -16.57 4.25
N SER A 27 14.76 -16.59 3.81
CA SER A 27 15.82 -15.78 4.43
C SER A 27 15.47 -14.30 4.31
N ALA A 28 15.68 -13.55 5.39
CA ALA A 28 15.30 -12.15 5.49
C ALA A 28 16.53 -11.27 5.75
N ILE A 29 16.59 -10.14 5.05
CA ILE A 29 17.54 -9.07 5.26
C ILE A 29 16.76 -7.92 5.90
N PHE A 30 17.28 -7.45 7.03
CA PHE A 30 16.75 -6.30 7.76
C PHE A 30 17.73 -5.15 7.64
N THR A 31 17.27 -4.00 7.14
CA THR A 31 18.11 -2.82 7.00
C THR A 31 17.43 -1.61 7.63
N SER A 32 18.12 -0.97 8.57
CA SER A 32 17.65 0.28 9.16
C SER A 32 17.74 1.44 8.16
N ILE A 33 16.64 2.16 7.97
CA ILE A 33 16.56 3.34 7.09
C ILE A 33 15.81 4.47 7.80
N LYS A 34 15.89 5.68 7.24
CA LYS A 34 15.05 6.81 7.67
C LYS A 34 13.87 6.92 6.74
N GLU A 35 12.69 7.23 7.26
CA GLU A 35 11.49 7.46 6.45
C GLU A 35 11.70 8.62 5.45
N THR A 36 12.56 9.57 5.81
CA THR A 36 12.97 10.71 4.98
C THR A 36 14.11 10.43 4.01
N ASP A 37 14.64 9.20 3.95
CA ASP A 37 15.76 8.89 3.05
C ASP A 37 15.32 9.03 1.57
N PRO A 38 16.12 9.67 0.71
CA PRO A 38 15.80 9.79 -0.70
C PRO A 38 15.87 8.43 -1.40
N MET A 39 15.10 8.28 -2.47
CA MET A 39 14.98 7.00 -3.20
C MET A 39 16.30 6.52 -3.80
N ASP A 40 17.19 7.43 -4.21
CA ASP A 40 18.53 7.08 -4.69
C ASP A 40 19.38 6.43 -3.59
N LYS A 41 19.22 6.88 -2.34
CA LYS A 41 19.91 6.27 -1.20
C LYS A 41 19.35 4.88 -0.93
N LEU A 42 18.03 4.69 -1.00
CA LEU A 42 17.43 3.37 -0.87
C LEU A 42 17.90 2.42 -1.98
N ALA A 43 18.00 2.87 -3.22
CA ALA A 43 18.53 2.07 -4.32
C ALA A 43 19.98 1.64 -4.08
N ARG A 44 20.84 2.53 -3.58
CA ARG A 44 22.23 2.21 -3.20
C ARG A 44 22.30 1.20 -2.05
N ILE A 45 21.45 1.36 -1.04
CA ILE A 45 21.34 0.40 0.06
C ILE A 45 20.92 -0.96 -0.48
N TYR A 46 19.93 -1.01 -1.37
CA TYR A 46 19.48 -2.25 -1.98
C TYR A 46 20.60 -2.96 -2.75
N LEU A 47 21.34 -2.22 -3.59
CA LEU A 47 22.49 -2.78 -4.30
C LEU A 47 23.53 -3.34 -3.33
N LYS A 48 23.87 -2.56 -2.30
CA LYS A 48 24.87 -2.93 -1.29
C LYS A 48 24.44 -4.16 -0.50
N GLU A 49 23.21 -4.23 -0.02
CA GLU A 49 22.80 -5.29 0.91
C GLU A 49 22.26 -6.53 0.20
N VAL A 50 21.66 -6.38 -0.99
CA VAL A 50 21.05 -7.50 -1.73
C VAL A 50 21.92 -7.92 -2.91
N VAL A 51 22.23 -7.01 -3.83
CA VAL A 51 22.87 -7.37 -5.10
C VAL A 51 24.31 -7.84 -4.91
N THR A 52 25.07 -7.22 -4.00
CA THR A 52 26.45 -7.69 -3.72
C THR A 52 26.48 -9.08 -3.08
N ARG A 53 25.47 -9.43 -2.28
CA ARG A 53 25.44 -10.69 -1.50
C ARG A 53 24.81 -11.84 -2.27
N HIS A 54 23.73 -11.57 -2.99
CA HIS A 54 22.88 -12.59 -3.61
C HIS A 54 22.73 -12.44 -5.12
N GLY A 55 23.24 -11.35 -5.70
CA GLY A 55 23.15 -11.07 -7.13
C GLY A 55 21.85 -10.35 -7.46
N ILE A 56 21.63 -10.15 -8.76
CA ILE A 56 20.44 -9.47 -9.25
C ILE A 56 19.27 -10.46 -9.21
N PRO A 57 18.19 -10.18 -8.45
CA PRO A 57 17.03 -11.06 -8.43
C PRO A 57 16.26 -10.97 -9.75
N ILE A 58 15.71 -12.09 -10.19
CA ILE A 58 14.90 -12.18 -11.42
C ILE A 58 13.59 -11.39 -11.30
N SER A 59 13.03 -11.33 -10.08
CA SER A 59 11.73 -10.71 -9.84
C SER A 59 11.69 -10.12 -8.44
N ILE A 60 11.10 -8.95 -8.30
CA ILE A 60 10.92 -8.27 -7.03
C ILE A 60 9.43 -7.99 -6.86
N ILE A 61 8.90 -8.29 -5.67
CA ILE A 61 7.51 -8.01 -5.30
C ILE A 61 7.53 -7.08 -4.09
N SER A 62 6.83 -5.96 -4.19
CA SER A 62 6.54 -5.03 -3.09
C SER A 62 5.03 -4.79 -3.01
N ASP A 63 4.60 -4.18 -1.92
CA ASP A 63 3.26 -3.60 -1.83
C ASP A 63 3.17 -2.30 -2.64
N ARG A 64 2.02 -1.61 -2.52
CA ARG A 64 1.76 -0.31 -3.17
C ARG A 64 2.21 0.88 -2.31
N ASP A 65 3.22 0.71 -1.46
CA ASP A 65 3.79 1.82 -0.69
C ASP A 65 4.26 2.94 -1.66
N PRO A 66 3.91 4.21 -1.40
CA PRO A 66 4.31 5.34 -2.25
C PRO A 66 5.81 5.41 -2.53
N ARG A 67 6.67 4.92 -1.63
CA ARG A 67 8.12 4.86 -1.82
C ARG A 67 8.48 3.94 -2.98
N PHE A 68 7.84 2.78 -3.09
CA PHE A 68 8.03 1.88 -4.24
C PHE A 68 7.32 2.39 -5.50
N ALA A 69 6.23 3.15 -5.38
CA ALA A 69 5.57 3.76 -6.54
C ALA A 69 6.28 5.01 -7.08
N SER A 70 7.31 5.51 -6.36
CA SER A 70 8.07 6.71 -6.73
C SER A 70 9.28 6.41 -7.63
N ASN A 71 10.30 7.26 -7.61
CA ASN A 71 11.51 7.14 -8.43
C ASN A 71 12.46 5.99 -8.02
N PHE A 72 12.14 5.22 -6.97
CA PHE A 72 12.98 4.11 -6.51
C PHE A 72 13.40 3.15 -7.62
N TRP A 73 12.45 2.67 -8.44
CA TRP A 73 12.76 1.74 -9.52
C TRP A 73 13.64 2.36 -10.60
N ARG A 74 13.42 3.64 -10.91
CA ARG A 74 14.25 4.38 -11.86
C ARG A 74 15.68 4.50 -11.35
N SER A 75 15.85 4.89 -10.09
CA SER A 75 17.16 4.99 -9.44
C SER A 75 17.88 3.64 -9.40
N LEU A 76 17.15 2.55 -9.07
CA LEU A 76 17.70 1.20 -9.04
C LEU A 76 18.13 0.74 -10.44
N GLN A 77 17.28 0.95 -11.46
CA GLN A 77 17.60 0.61 -12.85
C GLN A 77 18.81 1.38 -13.35
N ASN A 78 18.85 2.70 -13.15
CA ASN A 78 19.99 3.53 -13.56
C ASN A 78 21.31 3.01 -12.99
N ALA A 79 21.31 2.60 -11.73
CA ALA A 79 22.51 2.06 -11.09
C ALA A 79 22.88 0.64 -11.56
N LEU A 80 21.93 -0.12 -12.13
CA LEU A 80 22.16 -1.44 -12.72
C LEU A 80 22.55 -1.39 -14.21
N VAL A 81 22.26 -0.30 -14.93
CA VAL A 81 22.56 -0.16 -16.36
C VAL A 81 24.07 -0.27 -16.62
N GLU A 82 24.88 0.46 -15.85
CA GLU A 82 26.34 0.42 -15.99
C GLU A 82 26.88 -0.99 -15.73
N PHE A 83 26.39 -1.65 -14.68
CA PHE A 83 26.75 -3.04 -14.37
C PHE A 83 26.37 -3.99 -15.52
N SER A 84 25.18 -3.83 -16.08
CA SER A 84 24.68 -4.68 -17.17
C SER A 84 25.48 -4.48 -18.45
N TYR A 85 25.79 -3.23 -18.80
CA TYR A 85 26.61 -2.90 -19.97
C TYR A 85 28.02 -3.49 -19.84
N ASN A 86 28.68 -3.25 -18.71
CA ASN A 86 30.05 -3.71 -18.48
C ASN A 86 30.19 -5.23 -18.41
N ASN A 87 29.10 -5.95 -18.11
CA ASN A 87 29.07 -7.41 -18.02
C ASN A 87 28.43 -8.10 -19.26
N SER A 88 27.99 -7.33 -20.25
CA SER A 88 27.42 -7.86 -21.49
C SER A 88 28.51 -8.22 -22.49
N TYR A 89 28.33 -9.31 -23.24
CA TYR A 89 29.28 -9.74 -24.25
C TYR A 89 29.34 -8.74 -25.42
N GLN A 90 30.54 -8.31 -25.79
CA GLN A 90 30.76 -7.42 -26.93
C GLN A 90 31.51 -8.15 -28.05
N ALA A 91 30.89 -8.24 -29.22
CA ALA A 91 31.42 -9.04 -30.34
C ALA A 91 32.80 -8.58 -30.84
N SER A 92 33.08 -7.27 -30.81
CA SER A 92 34.38 -6.71 -31.22
C SER A 92 35.53 -7.11 -30.28
N ILE A 93 35.26 -7.14 -28.97
CA ILE A 93 36.21 -7.51 -27.91
C ILE A 93 36.28 -9.04 -27.75
N LYS A 94 35.24 -9.76 -28.21
CA LYS A 94 34.99 -11.19 -27.96
C LYS A 94 34.91 -11.56 -26.47
N ALA A 95 34.63 -10.57 -25.61
CA ALA A 95 34.44 -10.71 -24.17
C ALA A 95 33.56 -9.58 -23.65
N ALA A 96 33.20 -9.60 -22.36
CA ALA A 96 32.57 -8.45 -21.72
C ALA A 96 33.61 -7.35 -21.43
N PRO A 97 33.27 -6.04 -21.51
CA PRO A 97 34.20 -4.95 -21.22
C PRO A 97 34.92 -5.08 -19.86
N PHE A 98 34.20 -5.49 -18.81
CA PHE A 98 34.79 -5.72 -17.49
C PHE A 98 35.82 -6.85 -17.51
N GLU A 99 35.53 -7.94 -18.23
CA GLU A 99 36.44 -9.09 -18.36
C GLU A 99 37.69 -8.72 -19.14
N ALA A 100 37.55 -7.94 -20.21
CA ALA A 100 38.69 -7.43 -20.97
C ALA A 100 39.55 -6.45 -20.16
N LEU A 101 38.94 -5.62 -19.31
CA LEU A 101 39.65 -4.62 -18.51
C LEU A 101 40.41 -5.25 -17.33
N TYR A 102 39.78 -6.18 -16.61
CA TYR A 102 40.34 -6.74 -15.37
C TYR A 102 40.91 -8.15 -15.54
N GLY A 103 40.81 -8.74 -16.73
CA GLY A 103 41.23 -10.12 -17.01
C GLY A 103 40.38 -11.18 -16.31
N GLN A 104 39.23 -10.83 -15.75
CA GLN A 104 38.36 -11.74 -15.02
C GLN A 104 36.89 -11.34 -15.13
N LYS A 105 35.99 -12.32 -15.09
CA LYS A 105 34.55 -12.07 -15.10
C LYS A 105 34.11 -11.35 -13.83
N CYS A 106 33.09 -10.50 -13.95
CA CYS A 106 32.52 -9.81 -12.80
C CYS A 106 31.97 -10.84 -11.80
N ARG A 107 32.27 -10.64 -10.50
CA ARG A 107 31.78 -11.51 -9.44
C ARG A 107 30.29 -11.26 -9.21
N SER A 108 29.45 -12.07 -9.82
CA SER A 108 28.08 -12.24 -9.37
C SER A 108 28.03 -13.43 -8.39
N PRO A 109 27.10 -13.48 -7.44
CA PRO A 109 26.87 -14.66 -6.61
C PRO A 109 26.46 -15.93 -7.38
N ILE A 110 26.19 -15.79 -8.69
CA ILE A 110 25.94 -16.90 -9.63
C ILE A 110 27.25 -17.35 -10.30
N CYS A 111 28.31 -16.53 -10.26
CA CYS A 111 29.64 -16.82 -10.79
C CYS A 111 30.48 -17.51 -9.71
N TRP A 112 30.47 -18.84 -9.70
CA TRP A 112 31.13 -19.68 -8.69
C TRP A 112 32.66 -19.76 -8.81
N THR A 113 33.25 -19.22 -9.88
CA THR A 113 34.70 -19.16 -10.06
C THR A 113 35.31 -18.10 -9.14
N LYS A 114 35.67 -18.50 -7.91
CA LYS A 114 36.57 -17.70 -7.06
C LYS A 114 38.00 -17.75 -7.61
N VAL A 115 38.71 -16.62 -7.52
CA VAL A 115 40.15 -16.56 -7.75
C VAL A 115 40.86 -17.15 -6.52
N GLY A 116 41.65 -18.21 -6.74
CA GLY A 116 42.42 -18.93 -5.72
C GLY A 116 42.09 -20.44 -5.66
N LYS A 117 43.03 -21.27 -5.18
CA LYS A 117 42.83 -22.71 -4.91
C LYS A 117 41.88 -22.91 -3.73
N ALA A 118 40.59 -22.68 -3.92
CA ALA A 118 39.57 -23.29 -3.08
C ALA A 118 39.30 -24.69 -3.65
N GLN A 119 39.35 -25.70 -2.80
CA GLN A 119 38.96 -27.07 -3.13
C GLN A 119 37.62 -27.02 -3.85
N ILE A 120 37.55 -27.54 -5.08
CA ILE A 120 36.31 -27.64 -5.83
C ILE A 120 35.37 -28.48 -4.96
N LEU A 121 34.41 -27.83 -4.31
CA LEU A 121 33.30 -28.53 -3.64
C LEU A 121 32.67 -29.42 -4.72
N GLY A 122 32.70 -30.74 -4.49
CA GLY A 122 32.39 -31.74 -5.50
C GLY A 122 30.98 -31.60 -6.08
N PRO A 123 30.68 -32.30 -7.20
CA PRO A 123 29.35 -32.29 -7.83
C PRO A 123 28.22 -32.71 -6.87
N GLU A 124 28.56 -33.45 -5.81
CA GLU A 124 27.65 -33.89 -4.75
C GLU A 124 26.89 -32.72 -4.10
N LEU A 125 27.56 -31.61 -3.78
CA LEU A 125 26.89 -30.47 -3.15
C LEU A 125 25.94 -29.74 -4.09
N ILE A 126 26.27 -29.70 -5.38
CA ILE A 126 25.39 -29.14 -6.41
C ILE A 126 24.15 -30.02 -6.54
N GLN A 127 24.33 -31.34 -6.53
CA GLN A 127 23.23 -32.29 -6.57
C GLN A 127 22.34 -32.17 -5.33
N GLU A 128 22.91 -32.19 -4.13
CA GLU A 128 22.16 -32.01 -2.88
C GLU A 128 21.39 -30.69 -2.84
N THR A 129 22.02 -29.60 -3.26
CA THR A 129 21.36 -28.29 -3.28
C THR A 129 20.22 -28.25 -4.30
N THR A 130 20.41 -28.86 -5.47
CA THR A 130 19.36 -28.97 -6.49
C THR A 130 18.17 -29.79 -5.97
N GLU A 131 18.43 -30.92 -5.31
CA GLU A 131 17.40 -31.75 -4.69
C GLU A 131 16.64 -30.99 -3.59
N LYS A 132 17.36 -30.27 -2.72
CA LYS A 132 16.76 -29.42 -1.68
C LYS A 132 15.89 -28.31 -2.30
N ILE A 133 16.33 -27.68 -3.39
CA ILE A 133 15.54 -26.65 -4.09
C ILE A 133 14.24 -27.24 -4.63
N VAL A 134 14.27 -28.43 -5.23
CA VAL A 134 13.07 -29.13 -5.72
C VAL A 134 12.12 -29.42 -4.57
N GLN A 135 12.63 -29.97 -3.45
CA GLN A 135 11.82 -30.24 -2.26
C GLN A 135 11.18 -28.96 -1.68
N ILE A 136 11.93 -27.86 -1.60
CA ILE A 136 11.40 -26.57 -1.11
C ILE A 136 10.27 -26.09 -2.01
N LYS A 137 10.44 -26.13 -3.34
CA LYS A 137 9.40 -25.73 -4.30
C LYS A 137 8.14 -26.58 -4.15
N GLN A 138 8.28 -27.90 -3.99
CA GLN A 138 7.15 -28.81 -3.76
C GLN A 138 6.42 -28.48 -2.46
N ARG A 139 7.16 -28.27 -1.36
CA ARG A 139 6.57 -27.90 -0.06
C ARG A 139 5.86 -26.54 -0.11
N MET A 140 6.45 -25.56 -0.80
CA MET A 140 5.83 -24.25 -1.01
C MET A 140 4.51 -24.37 -1.80
N LYS A 141 4.49 -25.18 -2.86
CA LYS A 141 3.28 -25.42 -3.65
C LYS A 141 2.21 -26.09 -2.79
N ALA A 142 2.56 -27.17 -2.08
CA ALA A 142 1.63 -27.86 -1.20
C ALA A 142 1.06 -26.95 -0.09
N ALA A 143 1.88 -26.06 0.47
CA ALA A 143 1.40 -25.07 1.45
C ALA A 143 0.43 -24.06 0.83
N CYS A 144 0.72 -23.56 -0.38
CA CYS A 144 -0.16 -22.66 -1.12
C CYS A 144 -1.49 -23.34 -1.46
N ASP A 145 -1.46 -24.59 -1.94
CA ASP A 145 -2.64 -25.37 -2.28
C ASP A 145 -3.51 -25.64 -1.03
N ARG A 146 -2.91 -25.93 0.13
CA ARG A 146 -3.63 -26.05 1.41
C ARG A 146 -4.27 -24.74 1.88
N GLN A 147 -3.55 -23.63 1.76
CA GLN A 147 -4.11 -22.32 2.11
C GLN A 147 -5.30 -21.99 1.20
N LYS A 148 -5.16 -22.27 -0.10
CA LYS A 148 -6.23 -22.10 -1.08
C LYS A 148 -7.44 -22.97 -0.73
N SER A 149 -7.26 -24.27 -0.48
CA SER A 149 -8.39 -25.15 -0.15
C SER A 149 -9.11 -24.73 1.13
N TYR A 150 -8.40 -24.28 2.17
CA TYR A 150 -9.02 -23.76 3.39
C TYR A 150 -9.76 -22.44 3.18
N ALA A 151 -9.27 -21.56 2.31
CA ALA A 151 -9.93 -20.32 1.96
C ALA A 151 -11.19 -20.59 1.13
N ASP A 152 -11.07 -21.42 0.08
CA ASP A 152 -12.15 -21.76 -0.84
C ASP A 152 -13.33 -22.44 -0.10
N LEU A 153 -13.05 -23.34 0.87
CA LEU A 153 -14.10 -23.97 1.70
C LEU A 153 -14.93 -22.96 2.52
N LYS A 154 -14.34 -21.81 2.89
CA LYS A 154 -15.00 -20.78 3.71
C LYS A 154 -15.59 -19.66 2.85
N CYS A 155 -15.13 -19.51 1.60
CA CYS A 155 -15.61 -18.52 0.67
C CYS A 155 -16.93 -18.99 0.03
N LYS A 156 -18.04 -18.34 0.39
CA LYS A 156 -19.28 -18.44 -0.40
C LYS A 156 -19.19 -17.42 -1.54
N PRO A 157 -19.23 -17.84 -2.82
CA PRO A 157 -19.29 -16.89 -3.92
C PRO A 157 -20.58 -16.07 -3.78
N MET A 158 -20.42 -14.76 -3.64
CA MET A 158 -21.56 -13.84 -3.64
C MET A 158 -21.79 -13.44 -5.08
N GLU A 159 -22.83 -13.98 -5.70
CA GLU A 159 -23.18 -13.65 -7.07
C GLU A 159 -24.41 -12.74 -7.10
N PHE A 160 -24.37 -11.74 -7.99
CA PHE A 160 -25.48 -10.84 -8.23
C PHE A 160 -25.87 -10.92 -9.71
N GLN A 161 -27.17 -10.91 -9.99
CA GLN A 161 -27.68 -10.83 -11.35
C GLN A 161 -27.94 -9.38 -11.75
N VAL A 162 -27.97 -9.11 -13.05
CA VAL A 162 -28.39 -7.81 -13.57
C VAL A 162 -29.83 -7.54 -13.12
N GLY A 163 -30.06 -6.37 -12.52
CA GLY A 163 -31.33 -5.99 -11.90
C GLY A 163 -31.41 -6.21 -10.40
N ASP A 164 -30.50 -7.01 -9.80
CA ASP A 164 -30.46 -7.19 -8.34
C ASP A 164 -30.18 -5.86 -7.64
N LYS A 165 -30.85 -5.65 -6.50
CA LYS A 165 -30.57 -4.53 -5.59
C LYS A 165 -29.44 -4.91 -4.64
N VAL A 166 -28.39 -4.10 -4.61
CA VAL A 166 -27.24 -4.27 -3.71
C VAL A 166 -26.97 -3.00 -2.92
N MET A 167 -26.45 -3.16 -1.72
CA MET A 167 -25.94 -2.07 -0.92
C MET A 167 -24.41 -1.98 -1.08
N LEU A 168 -23.91 -0.78 -1.25
CA LEU A 168 -22.49 -0.47 -1.41
C LEU A 168 -21.86 -0.17 -0.06
N LYS A 169 -20.75 -0.84 0.26
CA LYS A 169 -19.96 -0.64 1.47
C LYS A 169 -19.25 0.70 1.39
N VAL A 170 -19.46 1.53 2.41
CA VAL A 170 -18.75 2.80 2.58
C VAL A 170 -17.72 2.67 3.68
N SER A 171 -16.54 3.23 3.45
CA SER A 171 -15.48 3.27 4.46
C SER A 171 -15.64 4.56 5.27
N PRO A 172 -15.85 4.50 6.60
CA PRO A 172 -15.69 5.67 7.44
C PRO A 172 -14.21 6.07 7.40
N TRP A 173 -13.92 7.33 7.16
CA TRP A 173 -12.55 7.82 7.12
C TRP A 173 -11.84 7.61 8.48
N LYS A 174 -10.53 7.33 8.46
CA LYS A 174 -9.67 7.47 9.66
C LYS A 174 -9.24 8.94 9.78
N GLY A 175 -10.20 9.80 10.12
CA GLY A 175 -10.04 11.25 10.33
C GLY A 175 -11.36 12.01 10.10
N VAL A 176 -11.74 12.87 11.03
CA VAL A 176 -12.66 14.05 11.00
C VAL A 176 -13.95 14.06 10.16
N VAL A 177 -14.44 12.96 9.59
CA VAL A 177 -15.81 12.91 9.07
C VAL A 177 -16.48 11.66 9.61
N ARG A 178 -17.26 11.88 10.66
CA ARG A 178 -18.17 10.88 11.22
C ARG A 178 -19.51 11.16 10.55
N PHE A 179 -20.10 10.17 9.88
CA PHE A 179 -21.54 10.17 9.66
C PHE A 179 -22.20 10.63 10.97
N GLY A 180 -23.17 11.54 10.89
CA GLY A 180 -23.85 12.26 11.97
C GLY A 180 -24.52 11.45 13.10
N LYS A 181 -24.06 10.22 13.37
CA LYS A 181 -24.22 9.53 14.64
C LYS A 181 -22.85 9.18 15.23
N GLN A 182 -22.65 9.59 16.47
CA GLN A 182 -21.48 9.26 17.29
C GLN A 182 -21.25 7.74 17.30
N GLY A 183 -20.00 7.27 17.10
CA GLY A 183 -19.45 5.95 17.48
C GLY A 183 -20.27 4.68 17.22
N LYS A 184 -19.68 3.64 16.62
CA LYS A 184 -20.22 2.25 16.54
C LYS A 184 -21.56 2.06 15.77
N LEU A 185 -22.39 3.09 15.58
CA LEU A 185 -23.75 3.02 14.99
C LEU A 185 -23.90 3.65 13.59
N ASN A 186 -22.81 3.96 12.89
CA ASN A 186 -22.88 4.50 11.51
C ASN A 186 -23.20 3.42 10.46
N PRO A 187 -24.01 3.73 9.43
CA PRO A 187 -24.32 2.78 8.38
C PRO A 187 -23.04 2.45 7.61
N ARG A 188 -22.65 1.17 7.63
CA ARG A 188 -21.49 0.66 6.88
C ARG A 188 -21.78 0.47 5.39
N TYR A 189 -23.06 0.54 5.01
CA TYR A 189 -23.55 0.30 3.67
C TYR A 189 -24.58 1.36 3.30
N VAL A 190 -24.59 1.79 2.04
CA VAL A 190 -25.53 2.75 1.44
C VAL A 190 -26.19 2.16 0.20
N GLY A 191 -27.31 2.72 -0.23
CA GLY A 191 -28.16 2.14 -1.29
C GLY A 191 -29.40 1.46 -0.70
N PRO A 192 -30.34 1.02 -1.55
CA PRO A 192 -30.06 0.07 -2.63
C PRO A 192 -29.72 0.70 -3.98
N PHE A 193 -28.74 0.12 -4.68
CA PHE A 193 -28.43 0.41 -6.09
C PHE A 193 -28.70 -0.83 -6.94
N LYS A 194 -29.15 -0.63 -8.18
CA LYS A 194 -29.36 -1.74 -9.11
C LYS A 194 -28.04 -2.15 -9.76
N VAL A 195 -27.82 -3.44 -9.92
CA VAL A 195 -26.73 -3.95 -10.75
C VAL A 195 -27.11 -3.77 -12.22
N LEU A 196 -26.32 -2.99 -12.96
CA LEU A 196 -26.50 -2.79 -14.40
C LEU A 196 -25.84 -3.90 -15.22
N GLU A 197 -24.66 -4.33 -14.80
CA GLU A 197 -23.82 -5.23 -15.59
C GLU A 197 -22.85 -6.02 -14.69
N ARG A 198 -22.60 -7.28 -15.01
CA ARG A 198 -21.53 -8.10 -14.43
C ARG A 198 -20.30 -8.00 -15.34
N ILE A 199 -19.29 -7.24 -14.92
CA ILE A 199 -18.06 -7.01 -15.71
C ILE A 199 -17.12 -8.22 -15.63
N GLY A 200 -17.16 -8.97 -14.53
CA GLY A 200 -16.44 -10.23 -14.35
C GLY A 200 -16.95 -10.97 -13.11
N ASP A 201 -16.28 -12.04 -12.71
CA ASP A 201 -16.72 -12.84 -11.54
C ASP A 201 -16.74 -12.06 -10.23
N VAL A 202 -15.90 -11.03 -10.13
CA VAL A 202 -15.65 -10.30 -8.89
C VAL A 202 -15.97 -8.81 -9.00
N ALA A 203 -16.47 -8.33 -10.14
CA ALA A 203 -16.72 -6.90 -10.38
C ALA A 203 -18.07 -6.65 -11.04
N TYR A 204 -18.82 -5.70 -10.50
CA TYR A 204 -20.18 -5.36 -10.92
C TYR A 204 -20.32 -3.86 -11.12
N LYS A 205 -21.06 -3.48 -12.14
CA LYS A 205 -21.42 -2.09 -12.45
C LYS A 205 -22.76 -1.76 -11.81
N LEU A 206 -22.84 -0.65 -11.09
CA LEU A 206 -24.05 -0.21 -10.40
C LEU A 206 -24.68 1.01 -11.07
N ASP A 207 -26.00 1.10 -10.94
CA ASP A 207 -26.78 2.29 -11.25
C ASP A 207 -26.63 3.29 -10.10
N LEU A 208 -25.72 4.26 -10.28
CA LEU A 208 -25.43 5.27 -9.28
C LEU A 208 -26.21 6.57 -9.55
N PRO A 209 -26.73 7.22 -8.49
CA PRO A 209 -27.32 8.55 -8.55
C PRO A 209 -26.35 9.59 -9.13
N LYS A 210 -26.89 10.70 -9.65
CA LYS A 210 -26.08 11.81 -10.20
C LYS A 210 -25.17 12.45 -9.14
N GLU A 211 -25.58 12.39 -7.87
CA GLU A 211 -24.81 12.82 -6.70
C GLU A 211 -23.48 12.06 -6.55
N LEU A 212 -23.42 10.82 -7.06
CA LEU A 212 -22.24 9.95 -7.05
C LEU A 212 -21.53 9.88 -8.41
N SER A 213 -21.84 10.79 -9.35
CA SER A 213 -21.28 10.78 -10.72
C SER A 213 -19.76 10.89 -10.80
N ARG A 214 -19.09 11.42 -9.77
CA ARG A 214 -17.62 11.47 -9.68
C ARG A 214 -16.99 10.10 -9.38
N VAL A 215 -17.76 9.18 -8.80
CA VAL A 215 -17.27 7.86 -8.43
C VAL A 215 -17.44 6.90 -9.61
N HIS A 216 -16.40 6.12 -9.89
CA HIS A 216 -16.51 5.01 -10.84
C HIS A 216 -17.58 4.02 -10.40
N ASN A 217 -18.53 3.74 -11.28
CA ASN A 217 -19.68 2.88 -11.01
C ASN A 217 -19.37 1.37 -10.97
N THR A 218 -18.10 0.97 -11.06
CA THR A 218 -17.67 -0.43 -11.04
C THR A 218 -17.06 -0.77 -9.69
N PHE A 219 -17.64 -1.75 -9.00
CA PHE A 219 -17.22 -2.15 -7.66
C PHE A 219 -16.90 -3.62 -7.57
N HIS A 220 -15.90 -3.93 -6.75
CA HIS A 220 -15.57 -5.30 -6.38
C HIS A 220 -16.65 -5.92 -5.48
N VAL A 221 -16.94 -7.21 -5.65
CA VAL A 221 -18.00 -7.94 -4.94
C VAL A 221 -17.91 -7.84 -3.42
N SER A 222 -16.69 -7.71 -2.87
CA SER A 222 -16.46 -7.54 -1.43
C SER A 222 -17.01 -6.23 -0.86
N ASN A 223 -17.27 -5.26 -1.73
CA ASN A 223 -17.86 -3.97 -1.36
C ASN A 223 -19.38 -3.99 -1.52
N LEU A 224 -19.96 -5.11 -1.97
CA LEU A 224 -21.40 -5.23 -2.21
C LEU A 224 -22.03 -6.17 -1.18
N LYS A 225 -23.26 -5.85 -0.80
CA LYS A 225 -24.09 -6.69 0.05
C LYS A 225 -25.47 -6.83 -0.56
N LYS A 226 -26.00 -8.05 -0.63
CA LYS A 226 -27.36 -8.30 -1.14
C LYS A 226 -28.37 -7.49 -0.34
N CYS A 227 -29.21 -6.72 -1.04
CA CYS A 227 -30.33 -6.04 -0.43
C CYS A 227 -31.55 -6.97 -0.51
N HIS A 228 -32.15 -7.26 0.65
CA HIS A 228 -33.34 -8.12 0.75
C HIS A 228 -34.63 -7.33 1.02
N ALA A 229 -34.53 -6.00 1.08
CA ALA A 229 -35.69 -5.15 1.33
C ALA A 229 -36.32 -4.73 0.00
N ASP A 230 -37.61 -4.99 -0.15
CA ASP A 230 -38.43 -4.50 -1.26
C ASP A 230 -38.80 -3.01 -1.08
N GLU A 231 -38.74 -2.53 0.16
CA GLU A 231 -39.13 -1.19 0.59
C GLU A 231 -37.91 -0.25 0.75
N PRO A 232 -37.99 1.03 0.34
CA PRO A 232 -36.83 1.91 0.36
C PRO A 232 -36.57 2.39 1.79
N LEU A 233 -35.85 1.60 2.58
CA LEU A 233 -35.03 2.10 3.70
C LEU A 233 -33.83 2.92 3.17
N ALA A 234 -34.03 3.67 2.08
CA ALA A 234 -33.06 4.58 1.54
C ALA A 234 -32.86 5.68 2.56
N VAL A 235 -31.71 5.67 3.23
CA VAL A 235 -31.21 6.90 3.84
C VAL A 235 -31.14 7.90 2.69
N PRO A 236 -31.88 9.02 2.72
CA PRO A 236 -31.79 10.01 1.66
C PRO A 236 -30.32 10.42 1.52
N LEU A 237 -29.78 10.29 0.31
CA LEU A 237 -28.42 10.74 -0.02
C LEU A 237 -28.35 12.28 -0.08
N ASP A 238 -29.48 12.98 0.12
CA ASP A 238 -29.58 14.43 0.16
C ASP A 238 -28.61 15.03 1.18
N GLY A 239 -27.51 15.59 0.68
CA GLY A 239 -26.45 16.21 1.47
C GLY A 239 -25.21 15.34 1.71
N LEU A 240 -25.13 14.14 1.12
CA LEU A 240 -23.92 13.32 1.20
C LEU A 240 -22.96 13.64 0.03
N HIS A 241 -21.96 14.50 0.23
CA HIS A 241 -20.92 14.73 -0.77
C HIS A 241 -19.87 13.62 -0.69
N PHE A 242 -19.60 12.92 -1.79
CA PHE A 242 -18.58 11.86 -1.82
C PHE A 242 -17.38 12.25 -2.70
N ASP A 243 -16.18 11.84 -2.31
CA ASP A 243 -14.97 11.94 -3.15
C ASP A 243 -14.83 10.74 -4.11
N ASP A 244 -13.86 10.82 -5.03
CA ASP A 244 -13.57 9.79 -6.06
C ASP A 244 -13.27 8.40 -5.49
N LYS A 245 -13.05 8.29 -4.16
CA LYS A 245 -12.74 7.07 -3.43
C LYS A 245 -13.88 6.61 -2.53
N LEU A 246 -15.11 7.11 -2.74
CA LEU A 246 -16.31 6.81 -1.93
C LEU A 246 -16.25 7.33 -0.49
N HIS A 247 -15.45 8.34 -0.18
CA HIS A 247 -15.44 8.94 1.15
C HIS A 247 -16.46 10.07 1.25
N PHE A 248 -17.17 10.11 2.37
CA PHE A 248 -18.09 11.18 2.68
C PHE A 248 -17.35 12.45 3.14
N VAL A 249 -17.80 13.62 2.66
CA VAL A 249 -17.22 14.95 2.92
C VAL A 249 -18.30 15.86 3.48
N GLU A 250 -18.13 16.30 4.73
CA GLU A 250 -18.92 17.40 5.32
C GLU A 250 -18.11 18.70 5.26
N GLU A 251 -18.77 19.80 4.93
CA GLU A 251 -18.13 21.12 4.90
C GLU A 251 -18.21 21.80 6.28
N PRO A 252 -17.08 22.30 6.82
CA PRO A 252 -17.08 23.05 8.05
C PRO A 252 -17.62 24.47 7.82
N VAL A 253 -18.53 24.91 8.68
CA VAL A 253 -19.23 26.21 8.56
C VAL A 253 -18.46 27.29 9.30
N GLU A 254 -18.18 27.06 10.58
CA GLU A 254 -17.60 28.06 11.46
C GLU A 254 -16.82 27.42 12.61
N ILE A 255 -15.82 28.15 13.10
CA ILE A 255 -15.13 27.82 14.35
C ILE A 255 -15.85 28.56 15.45
N MET A 256 -16.34 27.81 16.44
CA MET A 256 -17.16 28.34 17.51
C MET A 256 -16.38 28.59 18.79
N ASP A 257 -15.32 27.84 19.05
CA ASP A 257 -14.55 27.96 20.28
C ASP A 257 -13.12 27.43 20.14
N HIS A 258 -12.26 27.78 21.09
CA HIS A 258 -10.86 27.38 21.18
C HIS A 258 -10.53 26.85 22.58
N GLU A 259 -9.95 25.66 22.68
CA GLU A 259 -9.50 25.07 23.94
C GLU A 259 -8.06 24.59 23.84
N VAL A 260 -7.27 24.76 24.90
CA VAL A 260 -5.89 24.24 24.95
C VAL A 260 -5.81 23.11 25.96
N LYS A 261 -5.72 21.87 25.46
CA LYS A 261 -5.52 20.69 26.31
C LYS A 261 -4.06 20.62 26.78
N ARG A 262 -3.84 20.80 28.09
CA ARG A 262 -2.51 20.67 28.71
C ARG A 262 -2.23 19.20 29.08
N LEU A 263 -1.16 18.65 28.54
CA LEU A 263 -0.56 17.38 28.95
C LEU A 263 0.74 17.65 29.73
N LYS A 264 1.30 16.62 30.38
CA LYS A 264 2.51 16.73 31.22
C LYS A 264 3.70 17.40 30.53
N GLN A 265 3.83 17.30 29.20
CA GLN A 265 4.96 17.83 28.43
C GLN A 265 4.55 18.66 27.20
N SER A 266 3.25 18.83 26.92
CA SER A 266 2.81 19.48 25.69
C SER A 266 1.48 20.20 25.86
N ARG A 267 1.26 21.24 25.05
CA ARG A 267 -0.02 21.94 24.93
C ARG A 267 -0.59 21.66 23.55
N ILE A 268 -1.81 21.14 23.48
CA ILE A 268 -2.49 20.81 22.23
C ILE A 268 -3.64 21.79 22.04
N PRO A 269 -3.51 22.77 21.13
CA PRO A 269 -4.62 23.66 20.77
C PRO A 269 -5.67 22.90 19.96
N LEU A 270 -6.92 23.06 20.37
CA LEU A 270 -8.12 22.48 19.78
C LEU A 270 -9.08 23.59 19.39
N VAL A 271 -9.79 23.39 18.29
CA VAL A 271 -10.86 24.25 17.79
C VAL A 271 -12.17 23.48 17.77
N MET A 272 -13.24 24.08 18.27
CA MET A 272 -14.59 23.54 18.14
C MET A 272 -15.16 24.00 16.81
N VAL A 273 -15.40 23.04 15.92
CA VAL A 273 -15.88 23.29 14.57
C VAL A 273 -17.35 22.91 14.48
N ARG A 274 -18.15 23.80 13.92
CA ARG A 274 -19.53 23.53 13.53
C ARG A 274 -19.58 23.08 12.07
N TRP A 275 -20.24 21.96 11.82
CA TRP A 275 -20.37 21.35 10.49
C TRP A 275 -21.72 21.64 9.86
N ASN A 276 -21.76 21.66 8.52
CA ASN A 276 -22.98 21.86 7.74
C ASN A 276 -23.77 20.55 7.61
N SER A 277 -24.28 20.01 8.71
CA SER A 277 -25.13 18.81 8.69
C SER A 277 -26.59 19.21 8.52
N LYS A 278 -27.26 18.69 7.48
CA LYS A 278 -28.70 18.92 7.24
C LYS A 278 -29.61 18.30 8.31
N ARG A 279 -29.06 17.50 9.25
CA ARG A 279 -29.81 16.79 10.30
C ARG A 279 -29.62 17.37 11.71
N GLY A 280 -28.87 18.46 11.86
CA GLY A 280 -28.67 19.17 13.13
C GLY A 280 -27.34 19.93 13.22
N HIS A 281 -27.15 20.72 14.27
CA HIS A 281 -25.86 21.37 14.55
C HIS A 281 -24.86 20.33 15.08
N GLU A 282 -23.88 19.95 14.26
CA GLU A 282 -22.80 19.03 14.66
C GLU A 282 -21.55 19.82 15.07
N PHE A 283 -21.01 19.50 16.25
CA PHE A 283 -19.85 20.16 16.84
C PHE A 283 -18.77 19.14 17.15
N THR A 284 -17.54 19.38 16.70
CA THR A 284 -16.38 18.54 17.04
C THR A 284 -15.16 19.36 17.41
N TRP A 285 -14.41 18.86 18.40
CA TRP A 285 -13.09 19.39 18.77
C TRP A 285 -12.02 18.81 17.87
N GLU A 286 -11.37 19.67 17.09
CA GLU A 286 -10.33 19.31 16.15
C GLU A 286 -9.01 19.97 16.48
N ARG A 287 -7.90 19.31 16.14
CA ARG A 287 -6.56 19.87 16.36
C ARG A 287 -6.32 21.07 15.44
N GLU A 288 -6.04 22.23 16.03
CA GLU A 288 -5.94 23.50 15.32
C GLU A 288 -4.88 23.46 14.21
N ASP A 289 -3.71 22.88 14.49
CA ASP A 289 -2.59 22.80 13.55
C ASP A 289 -2.90 21.99 12.29
N GLN A 290 -3.69 20.91 12.43
CA GLN A 290 -4.12 20.09 11.31
C GLN A 290 -5.30 20.71 10.59
N PHE A 291 -6.23 21.30 11.35
CA PHE A 291 -7.44 21.90 10.82
C PHE A 291 -7.14 23.15 9.99
N ARG A 292 -6.25 24.02 10.48
CA ARG A 292 -5.79 25.23 9.79
C ARG A 292 -5.08 24.94 8.46
N LYS A 293 -4.36 23.83 8.35
CA LYS A 293 -3.75 23.39 7.07
C LYS A 293 -4.79 22.98 6.03
N LYS A 294 -5.92 22.41 6.47
CA LYS A 294 -6.98 21.92 5.58
C LYS A 294 -7.99 23.02 5.21
N TYR A 295 -8.36 23.86 6.18
CA TYR A 295 -9.39 24.90 6.02
C TYR A 295 -8.87 26.27 6.48
N PRO A 296 -7.85 26.85 5.81
CA PRO A 296 -7.25 28.11 6.23
C PRO A 296 -8.23 29.30 6.19
N HIS A 297 -9.23 29.24 5.31
CA HIS A 297 -10.22 30.31 5.12
C HIS A 297 -11.11 30.54 6.36
N LEU A 298 -11.36 29.51 7.19
CA LEU A 298 -12.16 29.64 8.41
C LEU A 298 -11.43 30.40 9.53
N PHE A 299 -10.09 30.47 9.46
CA PHE A 299 -9.26 31.19 10.42
C PHE A 299 -8.97 32.64 9.98
N ALA A 300 -9.40 33.04 8.78
CA ALA A 300 -9.12 34.36 8.24
C ALA A 300 -10.15 35.42 8.69
N ARG A 301 -11.30 35.02 9.25
CA ARG A 301 -12.47 35.89 9.47
C ARG A 301 -12.56 36.56 10.86
N THR A 302 -11.49 36.51 11.66
CA THR A 302 -11.44 37.15 13.00
C THR A 302 -10.74 38.51 13.02
N ALA A 303 -10.62 39.18 11.87
CA ALA A 303 -10.16 40.56 11.77
C ALA A 303 -11.27 41.46 11.18
N SER A 304 -12.33 41.66 11.95
CA SER A 304 -13.23 42.79 11.77
C SER A 304 -13.67 43.28 13.15
N THR A 305 -13.07 44.42 13.53
CA THR A 305 -13.43 45.44 14.54
C THR A 305 -14.45 45.08 15.61
#